data_AF-A0A0R1H192-F1
#
_entry.id   AF-A0A0R1H192-F1
#
_cell.length_a   1.000
_cell.length_b   1.000
_cell.length_c   1.000
_cell.angle_alpha   90.00
_cell.angle_beta   90.00
_cell.angle_gamma   90.00
#
_symmetry.space_group_name_H-M   'P 1'
#
loop_
_entity.id
_entity.type
_entity.pdbx_description
1 polymer ?
#
loop_
_entity_poly.entity_id
_entity_poly.type
_entity_poly.pdbx_seq_one_letter_code
_entity_poly.pdbx_strand_id
1 'polypeptide(L)' 'MTERLLTQLHIPFTEHNLDQEPEYIDYLRDKGYQATPVIESKSFSFTGFRPDKLRQLAI' A
#
# COMPACT_ATOMS: atom_id res chain seq x y z
N MET A 1 -9.84 5.04 -2.69
CA MET A 1 -9.29 6.23 -3.42
C MET A 1 -7.91 5.93 -4.01
N THR A 2 -7.05 5.21 -3.28
CA THR A 2 -5.74 4.69 -3.72
C THR A 2 -5.85 3.69 -4.86
N GLU A 3 -6.76 2.72 -4.76
CA GLU A 3 -6.99 1.68 -5.78
C GLU A 3 -7.36 2.28 -7.14
N ARG A 4 -8.31 3.24 -7.16
CA ARG A 4 -8.72 3.92 -8.41
C ARG A 4 -7.54 4.54 -9.16
N LEU A 5 -6.58 5.09 -8.42
CA LEU A 5 -5.41 5.74 -8.98
C LEU A 5 -4.44 4.68 -9.54
N LEU A 6 -4.23 3.57 -8.83
CA LEU A 6 -3.43 2.43 -9.31
C LEU A 6 -4.06 1.79 -10.56
N THR A 7 -5.39 1.60 -10.57
CA THR A 7 -6.13 1.08 -11.73
C THR A 7 -6.02 2.03 -12.93
N GLN A 8 -6.15 3.35 -12.72
CA GLN A 8 -5.97 4.34 -13.80
C GLN A 8 -4.55 4.31 -14.39
N LEU A 9 -3.55 4.08 -13.55
CA LEU A 9 -2.15 3.96 -13.96
C LEU A 9 -1.80 2.57 -14.52
N HIS A 10 -2.77 1.64 -14.60
CA HIS A 10 -2.56 0.24 -14.98
C HIS A 10 -1.46 -0.47 -14.17
N ILE A 11 -1.27 -0.06 -12.91
CA ILE A 11 -0.30 -0.68 -12.02
C ILE A 11 -0.96 -1.90 -11.39
N PRO A 12 -0.39 -3.11 -11.54
CA PRO A 12 -0.88 -4.27 -10.81
C PRO A 12 -0.62 -4.06 -9.31
N PHE A 13 -1.68 -4.17 -8.51
CA PHE A 13 -1.62 -4.10 -7.06
C PHE A 13 -2.41 -5.26 -6.44
N THR A 14 -2.01 -5.66 -5.24
CA THR A 14 -2.71 -6.65 -4.44
C THR A 14 -3.21 -5.95 -3.19
N GLU A 15 -4.52 -6.01 -2.96
CA GLU A 15 -5.10 -5.52 -1.72
C GLU A 15 -5.12 -6.66 -0.70
N HIS A 16 -4.43 -6.45 0.41
CA HIS A 16 -4.51 -7.32 1.59
C HIS A 16 -5.34 -6.62 2.64
N ASN A 17 -6.52 -7.18 2.93
CA ASN A 17 -7.41 -6.62 3.93
C ASN A 17 -7.04 -7.19 5.31
N LEU A 18 -6.59 -6.33 6.21
CA LEU A 18 -6.17 -6.71 7.57
C LEU A 18 -7.29 -7.34 8.40
N ASP A 19 -8.55 -7.06 8.06
CA ASP A 19 -9.72 -7.66 8.70
C ASP A 19 -9.91 -9.13 8.30
N GLN A 20 -9.46 -9.50 7.09
CA GLN A 20 -9.49 -10.87 6.56
C GLN A 20 -8.18 -11.61 6.83
N GLU A 21 -7.06 -10.91 6.77
CA GLU A 21 -5.71 -11.46 6.91
C GLU A 21 -4.97 -10.75 8.06
N PRO A 22 -5.30 -11.08 9.33
CA PRO A 22 -4.69 -10.46 10.50
C PRO A 22 -3.19 -10.78 10.63
N GLU A 23 -2.68 -11.77 9.91
CA GLU A 23 -1.25 -12.11 9.83
C GLU A 23 -0.40 -10.92 9.33
N TYR A 24 -0.98 -10.08 8.46
CA TYR A 24 -0.31 -8.87 8.00
C TYR A 24 -0.24 -7.78 9.08
N ILE A 25 -1.06 -7.84 10.14
CA ILE A 25 -0.99 -6.88 11.25
C ILE A 25 0.36 -7.02 11.96
N ASP A 26 0.77 -8.25 12.26
CA ASP A 26 2.07 -8.50 12.89
C ASP A 26 3.23 -8.19 11.94
N TYR A 27 3.09 -8.49 10.64
CA TYR A 27 4.06 -8.09 9.62
C TYR A 27 4.24 -6.56 9.55
N LEU A 28 3.14 -5.79 9.55
CA LEU A 28 3.20 -4.33 9.55
C LEU A 28 3.82 -3.80 10.85
N ARG A 29 3.47 -4.41 11.99
CA ARG A 29 4.00 -4.03 13.30
C ARG A 29 5.51 -4.31 13.40
N ASP A 30 5.99 -5.43 12.87
CA ASP A 30 7.42 -5.79 12.79
C ASP A 30 8.20 -4.78 11.93
N LYS A 31 7.60 -4.33 10.82
CA LYS A 31 8.15 -3.23 10.01
C LYS A 31 8.09 -1.84 10.66
N GLY A 32 7.50 -1.72 11.85
CA GLY A 32 7.36 -0.45 12.57
C GLY A 32 6.23 0.44 12.06
N TYR A 33 5.32 -0.09 11.23
CA TYR A 33 4.14 0.63 10.79
C TYR A 33 3.06 0.62 11.88
N GLN A 34 2.60 1.80 12.27
CA GLN A 34 1.59 1.98 13.31
C GLN A 34 0.24 2.48 12.78
N ALA A 35 0.18 2.81 11.49
CA ALA A 35 -0.99 3.39 10.86
C ALA A 35 -1.28 2.70 9.53
N THR A 36 -2.55 2.38 9.31
CA THR A 36 -3.09 1.84 8.08
C THR A 36 -3.87 2.96 7.36
N PRO A 37 -3.99 2.94 6.02
CA PRO A 37 -3.48 1.94 5.07
C PRO A 37 -1.95 2.04 4.85
N VAL A 38 -1.32 0.89 4.60
CA VAL A 38 0.10 0.80 4.22
C VAL A 38 0.18 0.37 2.77
N ILE A 39 0.97 1.08 1.97
CA ILE A 39 1.23 0.75 0.58
C ILE A 39 2.69 0.35 0.46
N GLU A 40 2.92 -0.88 0.04
CA GLU A 40 4.25 -1.40 -0.26
C GLU A 40 4.41 -1.61 -1.76
N SER A 41 5.51 -1.10 -2.30
CA SER A 41 5.96 -1.37 -3.66
C SER A 41 7.37 -1.98 -3.62
N LYS A 42 7.84 -2.51 -4.76
CA LYS A 42 9.18 -3.10 -4.91
C LYS A 42 10.33 -2.20 -4.45
N SER A 43 10.19 -0.88 -4.61
CA SER A 43 11.26 0.08 -4.28
C SER A 43 11.01 0.88 -3.00
N PHE A 44 9.77 1.04 -2.58
CA PHE A 44 9.44 1.85 -1.41
C PHE A 44 8.13 1.42 -0.79
N SER A 45 8.05 1.59 0.52
CA SER A 45 6.82 1.46 1.28
C SER A 45 6.52 2.75 2.04
N PHE A 46 5.24 3.03 2.23
CA PHE A 46 4.78 4.23 2.92
C PHE A 46 3.40 3.99 3.54
N THR A 47 3.12 4.77 4.56
CA THR A 47 1.80 4.78 5.22
C THR A 47 0.96 5.95 4.76
N GLY A 48 -0.35 5.74 4.72
CA GLY A 48 -1.35 6.73 4.34
C GLY A 48 -1.47 6.95 2.83
N PHE A 49 -2.41 7.82 2.47
CA PHE A 49 -2.69 8.16 1.08
C PHE A 49 -1.70 9.20 0.54
N ARG A 50 -0.80 8.80 -0.37
CA ARG A 50 0.19 9.69 -1.02
C ARG A 50 0.08 9.63 -2.54
N PRO A 51 -0.70 10.52 -3.19
CA PRO A 51 -0.87 10.51 -4.64
C PRO A 51 0.44 10.76 -5.40
N ASP A 52 1.34 11.60 -4.87
CA ASP A 52 2.65 11.89 -5.49
C ASP A 52 3.51 10.62 -5.64
N LYS A 53 3.55 9.77 -4.61
CA LYS A 53 4.29 8.51 -4.64
C LYS A 53 3.65 7.48 -5.58
N LEU A 54 2.32 7.43 -5.64
CA LEU A 54 1.62 6.54 -6.57
C LEU A 54 1.91 6.89 -8.02
N ARG A 55 2.03 8.18 -8.34
CA ARG A 55 2.45 8.62 -9.69
C ARG A 55 3.87 8.20 -10.03
N GLN A 56 4.78 8.12 -9.06
CA GLN A 56 6.13 7.59 -9.29
C GLN A 56 6.16 6.09 -9.62
N LEU A 57 5.12 5.34 -9.25
CA LEU A 57 5.00 3.91 -9.61
C LEU A 57 4.55 3.69 -11.05
N ALA A 58 4.04 4.73 -11.73
CA ALA A 58 3.56 4.66 -13.10
C ALA A 58 4.61 5.00 -14.16
N ILE A 59 5.86 5.24 -13.74
CA ILE A 59 6.99 5.59 -14.61
C ILE A 59 7.77 4.34 -14.96
#